data_AF-A0A7J3SAN8-F1
#
_entry.id   AF-A0A7J3SAN8-F1
#
_cell.length_a   1.000
_cell.length_b   1.000
_cell.length_c   1.000
_cell.angle_alpha   90.00
_cell.angle_beta   90.00
_cell.angle_gamma   90.00
#
_symmetry.space_group_name_H-M   'P 1'
#
loop_
_entity.id
_entity.type
_entity.pdbx_description
1 polymer ?
#
loop_
_entity_poly.entity_id
_entity_poly.type
_entity_poly.pdbx_seq_one_letter_code
_entity_poly.pdbx_strand_id
1 'polypeptide(L)'
;MAMSLLSEVKHLLKEYNIKPKKRLGQNFVICSSLISKMIDSANVESNDVVLEVGAGLGFLTRKIAERAKKVIAVEIDAKLVNILRSMLKDFENVNIMHANFLKLNISNVDKIISNVPFNISSPLLFKIAQEI
;
A
#
# COMPACT_ATOMS: atom_id res chain seq x y z
N MET A 1 -10.81 18.71 -16.06
CA MET A 1 -11.20 17.30 -15.87
C MET A 1 -10.13 16.63 -15.03
N ALA A 2 -10.48 16.03 -13.90
CA ALA A 2 -9.53 15.20 -13.15
C ALA A 2 -9.04 14.06 -14.04
N MET A 3 -7.74 13.73 -13.97
CA MET A 3 -7.22 12.56 -14.67
C MET A 3 -7.89 11.29 -14.12
N SER A 4 -8.05 10.28 -14.98
CA SER A 4 -8.44 8.95 -14.51
C SER A 4 -7.28 8.30 -13.76
N LEU A 5 -7.59 7.47 -12.77
CA LEU A 5 -6.56 6.72 -12.03
C LEU A 5 -5.73 5.81 -12.95
N LEU A 6 -6.33 5.28 -14.02
CA LEU A 6 -5.61 4.55 -15.06
C LEU A 6 -4.55 5.42 -15.75
N SER A 7 -4.88 6.68 -16.05
CA SER A 7 -3.94 7.61 -16.67
C SER A 7 -2.79 7.94 -15.72
N GLU A 8 -3.08 8.16 -14.44
CA GLU A 8 -2.07 8.42 -13.40
C GLU A 8 -1.13 7.22 -13.21
N VAL A 9 -1.66 6.01 -13.11
CA VAL A 9 -0.86 4.77 -13.04
C VAL A 9 0.06 4.66 -14.26
N LYS A 10 -0.47 4.84 -15.47
CA LYS A 10 0.35 4.79 -16.70
C LYS A 10 1.44 5.87 -16.72
N HIS A 11 1.12 7.07 -16.25
CA HIS A 11 2.07 8.17 -16.17
C HIS A 11 3.22 7.85 -15.22
N LEU A 12 2.92 7.44 -13.98
CA LEU A 12 3.93 7.08 -12.97
C LEU A 12 4.82 5.93 -13.43
N LEU A 13 4.24 4.88 -14.03
CA LEU A 13 5.02 3.76 -14.56
C LEU A 13 5.99 4.21 -15.67
N LYS A 14 5.57 5.15 -16.52
CA LYS A 14 6.40 5.70 -17.59
C LYS A 14 7.50 6.62 -17.04
N GLU A 15 7.14 7.56 -16.16
CA GLU A 15 8.04 8.55 -15.56
C GLU A 15 9.18 7.87 -14.80
N TYR A 16 8.87 6.86 -13.99
CA TYR A 16 9.85 6.13 -13.18
C TYR A 16 10.46 4.92 -13.92
N ASN A 17 10.14 4.74 -15.21
CA ASN A 17 10.60 3.62 -16.03
C ASN A 17 10.42 2.25 -15.33
N ILE A 18 9.19 2.00 -14.89
CA ILE A 18 8.78 0.79 -14.19
C ILE A 18 7.98 -0.10 -15.15
N LYS A 19 8.40 -1.37 -15.23
CA LYS A 19 7.62 -2.44 -15.82
C LYS A 19 7.09 -3.32 -14.70
N PRO A 20 5.78 -3.55 -14.59
CA PRO A 20 5.21 -4.43 -13.57
C PRO A 20 5.86 -5.82 -13.61
N LYS A 21 6.30 -6.30 -12.44
CA LYS A 21 7.03 -7.56 -12.31
C LYS A 21 6.06 -8.69 -11.97
N LYS A 22 5.78 -9.58 -12.93
CA LYS A 22 4.93 -10.77 -12.72
C LYS A 22 5.39 -11.62 -11.52
N ARG A 23 6.71 -11.81 -11.34
CA ARG A 23 7.28 -12.58 -10.22
C ARG A 23 6.93 -12.00 -8.83
N LEU A 24 6.66 -10.69 -8.76
CA LEU A 24 6.26 -10.01 -7.53
C LEU A 24 4.74 -9.84 -7.42
N GLY A 25 3.94 -10.42 -8.32
CA GLY A 25 2.48 -10.33 -8.26
C GLY A 25 1.92 -8.90 -8.41
N GLN A 26 2.68 -7.97 -8.99
CA GLN A 26 2.31 -6.55 -9.06
C GLN A 26 1.07 -6.32 -9.93
N ASN A 27 -0.04 -5.97 -9.29
CA ASN A 27 -1.29 -5.53 -9.90
C ASN A 27 -1.70 -4.21 -9.23
N PHE A 28 -1.90 -3.16 -10.03
CA PHE A 28 -2.24 -1.83 -9.50
C PHE A 28 -3.73 -1.57 -9.65
N VAL A 29 -4.36 -1.09 -8.56
CA VAL A 29 -5.77 -0.70 -8.57
C VAL A 29 -5.94 0.56 -9.43
N ILE A 30 -6.79 0.48 -10.46
CA ILE A 30 -7.09 1.57 -11.38
C ILE A 30 -8.51 2.15 -11.21
N CYS A 31 -9.22 1.71 -10.17
CA CYS A 31 -10.58 2.12 -9.88
C CYS A 31 -10.66 2.86 -8.53
N SER A 32 -10.83 4.18 -8.56
CA SER A 32 -10.88 5.00 -7.34
C SER A 32 -12.06 4.65 -6.43
N SER A 33 -13.21 4.26 -7.00
CA SER A 33 -14.38 3.87 -6.21
C SER A 33 -14.17 2.55 -5.48
N LEU A 34 -13.34 1.63 -6.01
CA LEU A 34 -12.93 0.43 -5.29
C LEU A 34 -12.06 0.80 -4.08
N ILE A 35 -11.09 1.70 -4.25
CA ILE A 35 -10.24 2.17 -3.14
C ILE A 35 -11.11 2.78 -2.05
N SER A 36 -12.04 3.68 -2.38
CA SER A 36 -12.95 4.27 -1.38
C SER A 36 -13.74 3.19 -0.63
N LYS A 37 -14.34 2.23 -1.35
CA LYS A 37 -15.08 1.12 -0.74
C LYS A 37 -14.20 0.28 0.19
N MET A 38 -12.95 0.00 -0.18
CA MET A 38 -12.02 -0.74 0.69
C MET A 38 -11.78 -0.01 2.01
N ILE A 39 -11.53 1.31 1.97
CA ILE A 39 -11.30 2.10 3.18
C ILE A 39 -12.58 2.23 4.02
N ASP A 40 -13.73 2.42 3.38
CA ASP A 40 -15.03 2.50 4.06
C ASP A 40 -15.37 1.17 4.74
N SER A 41 -15.16 0.03 4.07
CA SER A 41 -15.36 -1.30 4.65
C SER A 41 -14.37 -1.64 5.77
N ALA A 42 -13.15 -1.11 5.73
CA ALA A 42 -12.17 -1.28 6.79
C ALA A 42 -12.49 -0.42 8.05
N ASN A 43 -13.47 0.49 7.95
CA ASN A 43 -13.89 1.39 9.02
C ASN A 43 -12.70 2.07 9.73
N VAL A 44 -11.75 2.63 8.96
CA VAL A 44 -10.54 3.26 9.53
C VAL A 44 -10.90 4.49 10.35
N GLU A 45 -10.42 4.55 11.58
CA GLU A 45 -10.65 5.60 12.57
C GLU A 45 -9.37 6.42 12.81
N SER A 46 -9.54 7.64 13.32
CA SER A 46 -8.45 8.62 13.51
C SER A 46 -7.38 8.24 14.53
N ASN A 47 -7.63 7.21 15.33
CA ASN A 47 -6.70 6.66 16.32
C ASN A 47 -5.97 5.40 15.83
N ASP A 48 -6.37 4.82 14.70
CA ASP A 48 -5.80 3.56 14.19
C ASP A 48 -4.37 3.71 13.68
N VAL A 49 -3.54 2.72 14.01
CA VAL A 49 -2.30 2.38 13.32
C VAL A 49 -2.60 1.33 12.27
N VAL A 50 -2.45 1.69 11.00
CA VAL A 50 -2.76 0.82 9.87
C VAL A 50 -1.50 0.30 9.21
N LEU A 51 -1.42 -1.01 8.99
CA LEU A 51 -0.39 -1.64 8.17
C LEU A 51 -0.91 -1.87 6.76
N GLU A 52 -0.16 -1.41 5.78
CA GLU A 52 -0.35 -1.75 4.38
C GLU A 52 0.82 -2.58 3.86
N VAL A 53 0.52 -3.79 3.37
CA VAL A 53 1.51 -4.67 2.74
C VAL A 53 1.39 -4.57 1.22
N GLY A 54 2.50 -4.34 0.52
CA GLY A 54 2.48 -4.15 -0.94
C GLY A 54 1.86 -2.81 -1.32
N ALA A 55 2.34 -1.73 -0.71
CA ALA A 55 1.79 -0.37 -0.89
C ALA A 55 1.83 0.13 -2.35
N GLY A 56 2.67 -0.48 -3.20
CA GLY A 56 2.61 -0.27 -4.64
C GLY A 56 2.93 1.17 -5.02
N LEU A 57 2.02 1.82 -5.73
CA LEU A 57 2.18 3.22 -6.15
C LEU A 57 1.75 4.24 -5.09
N GLY A 58 1.09 3.82 -4.00
CA GLY A 58 0.70 4.70 -2.89
C GLY A 58 -0.73 5.23 -2.92
N PHE A 59 -1.54 4.86 -3.90
CA PHE A 59 -2.93 5.35 -4.01
C PHE A 59 -3.81 4.93 -2.83
N LEU A 60 -3.67 3.68 -2.39
CA LEU A 60 -4.38 3.16 -1.22
C LEU A 60 -3.78 3.76 0.07
N THR A 61 -2.44 3.75 0.19
CA THR A 61 -1.71 4.37 1.31
C THR A 61 -2.16 5.80 1.59
N ARG A 62 -2.30 6.62 0.54
CA ARG A 62 -2.77 8.01 0.64
C ARG A 62 -4.16 8.07 1.28
N LYS A 63 -5.09 7.21 0.84
CA LYS A 63 -6.46 7.18 1.37
C LYS A 63 -6.54 6.68 2.80
N ILE A 64 -5.65 5.77 3.19
CA ILE A 64 -5.50 5.37 4.59
C ILE A 64 -4.96 6.55 5.41
N ALA A 65 -3.92 7.22 4.93
CA ALA A 65 -3.25 8.32 5.64
C ALA A 65 -4.14 9.55 5.86
N GLU A 66 -5.12 9.78 4.98
CA GLU A 66 -6.16 10.80 5.14
C GLU A 66 -7.10 10.54 6.34
N ARG A 67 -7.14 9.31 6.88
CA ARG A 67 -8.07 8.90 7.97
C ARG A 67 -7.40 8.36 9.22
N ALA A 68 -6.29 7.63 9.09
CA ALA A 68 -5.63 6.94 10.19
C ALA A 68 -4.67 7.83 10.99
N LYS A 69 -4.42 7.45 12.25
CA LYS A 69 -3.37 8.08 13.07
C LYS A 69 -1.99 7.90 12.47
N LYS A 70 -1.71 6.69 11.98
CA LYS A 70 -0.41 6.30 11.43
C LYS A 70 -0.58 5.21 10.38
N VAL A 71 0.22 5.27 9.32
CA VAL A 71 0.30 4.23 8.29
C VAL A 71 1.71 3.66 8.24
N ILE A 72 1.82 2.34 8.27
CA ILE A 72 3.06 1.60 8.03
C ILE A 72 2.93 0.95 6.65
N ALA A 73 3.59 1.52 5.64
CA ALA A 73 3.53 1.06 4.26
C ALA A 73 4.76 0.20 3.94
N VAL A 74 4.57 -1.10 3.74
CA VAL A 74 5.65 -2.04 3.41
C VAL A 74 5.66 -2.32 1.91
N GLU A 75 6.81 -2.14 1.27
CA GLU A 75 7.00 -2.44 -0.15
C GLU A 75 8.36 -3.12 -0.38
N ILE A 76 8.38 -4.14 -1.24
CA ILE A 76 9.58 -4.94 -1.53
C ILE A 76 10.35 -4.42 -2.74
N ASP A 77 9.69 -3.70 -3.64
CA ASP A 77 10.30 -3.14 -4.84
C ASP A 77 10.85 -1.73 -4.58
N ALA A 78 12.18 -1.61 -4.52
CA ALA A 78 12.88 -0.34 -4.32
C ALA A 78 12.43 0.79 -5.27
N LYS A 79 12.04 0.46 -6.52
CA LYS A 79 11.56 1.49 -7.46
C LYS A 79 10.20 2.06 -7.03
N LEU A 80 9.32 1.21 -6.51
CA LEU A 80 8.01 1.62 -6.00
C LEU A 80 8.15 2.39 -4.68
N VAL A 81 9.11 2.04 -3.83
CA VAL A 81 9.45 2.81 -2.63
C VAL A 81 9.83 4.25 -2.97
N ASN A 82 10.57 4.48 -4.06
CA ASN A 82 10.89 5.85 -4.48
C ASN A 82 9.64 6.63 -4.89
N ILE A 83 8.70 5.99 -5.59
CA ILE A 83 7.40 6.60 -5.92
C ILE A 83 6.61 6.89 -4.65
N LEU A 84 6.50 5.94 -3.72
CA LEU A 84 5.80 6.11 -2.45
C LEU A 84 6.33 7.33 -1.68
N ARG A 85 7.65 7.45 -1.56
CA ARG A 85 8.30 8.59 -0.89
C ARG A 85 7.99 9.91 -1.57
N SER A 86 7.96 9.94 -2.90
CA SER A 86 7.60 11.15 -3.65
C SER A 86 6.10 11.49 -3.53
N MET A 87 5.23 10.48 -3.63
CA MET A 87 3.77 10.66 -3.62
C MET A 87 3.26 11.05 -2.23
N LEU A 88 3.89 10.55 -1.18
CA LEU A 88 3.43 10.68 0.21
C LEU A 88 4.31 11.62 1.04
N LYS A 89 5.15 12.43 0.39
CA LYS A 89 6.10 13.35 1.05
C LYS A 89 5.42 14.33 2.02
N ASP A 90 4.18 14.70 1.75
CA ASP A 90 3.40 15.68 2.52
C ASP A 90 2.61 15.02 3.67
N PHE A 91 2.69 13.67 3.79
CA PHE A 91 2.05 12.92 4.86
C PHE A 91 3.05 12.55 5.96
N GLU A 92 3.04 13.31 7.05
CA GLU A 92 3.91 13.07 8.21
C GLU A 92 3.55 11.77 8.98
N ASN A 93 2.32 11.29 8.82
CA ASN A 93 1.82 10.08 9.47
C ASN A 93 2.12 8.78 8.71
N VAL A 94 2.87 8.82 7.60
CA VAL A 94 3.21 7.64 6.80
C VAL A 94 4.66 7.23 7.02
N ASN A 95 4.88 6.00 7.47
CA ASN A 95 6.19 5.35 7.53
C ASN A 95 6.33 4.33 6.39
N ILE A 96 7.27 4.57 5.47
CA ILE A 96 7.54 3.69 4.32
C ILE A 96 8.73 2.77 4.64
N MET A 97 8.48 1.47 4.64
CA MET A 97 9.47 0.42 4.87
C MET A 97 9.80 -0.33 3.58
N HIS A 98 11.04 -0.20 3.10
CA HIS A 98 11.55 -1.03 2.01
C HIS A 98 11.99 -2.39 2.55
N ALA A 99 11.12 -3.39 2.50
CA ALA A 99 11.36 -4.68 3.12
C ALA A 99 10.48 -5.79 2.55
N ASN A 100 10.90 -7.03 2.79
CA ASN A 100 10.02 -8.19 2.61
C ASN A 100 9.19 -8.37 3.89
N PHE A 101 7.88 -8.13 3.79
CA PHE A 101 6.95 -8.28 4.93
C PHE A 101 7.06 -9.63 5.63
N LEU A 102 7.26 -10.73 4.89
CA LEU A 102 7.34 -12.08 5.46
C LEU A 102 8.53 -12.25 6.42
N LYS A 103 9.52 -11.35 6.37
CA LYS A 103 10.71 -11.35 7.23
C LYS A 103 10.67 -10.28 8.33
N LEU A 104 9.61 -9.47 8.37
CA LEU A 104 9.46 -8.43 9.38
C LEU A 104 8.69 -8.98 10.59
N ASN A 105 9.01 -8.44 11.75
CA ASN A 105 8.19 -8.57 12.95
C ASN A 105 7.55 -7.21 13.18
N ILE A 106 6.25 -7.10 12.91
CA ILE A 106 5.47 -5.88 13.11
C ILE A 106 4.45 -6.16 14.20
N SER A 107 4.40 -5.30 15.20
CA SER A 107 3.44 -5.36 16.30
C SER A 107 2.75 -4.00 16.46
N ASN A 108 1.71 -3.93 17.30
CA ASN A 108 0.98 -2.70 17.63
C ASN A 108 0.33 -2.05 16.40
N VAL A 109 -0.41 -2.86 15.64
CA VAL A 109 -1.19 -2.44 14.49
C VAL A 109 -2.66 -2.76 14.79
N ASP A 110 -3.53 -1.78 14.57
CA ASP A 110 -4.97 -1.95 14.82
C ASP A 110 -5.67 -2.60 13.61
N LYS A 111 -5.21 -2.27 12.39
CA LYS A 111 -5.81 -2.75 11.13
C LYS A 111 -4.78 -3.06 10.07
N ILE A 112 -5.05 -4.09 9.26
CA ILE A 112 -4.25 -4.44 8.10
C ILE A 112 -5.12 -4.26 6.86
N ILE A 113 -4.66 -3.43 5.92
CA ILE A 113 -5.37 -3.14 4.67
C ILE A 113 -4.38 -3.32 3.53
N SER A 114 -4.71 -4.14 2.54
CA SER A 114 -3.78 -4.41 1.44
C SER A 114 -4.49 -4.86 0.17
N ASN A 115 -3.98 -4.41 -0.98
CA ASN A 115 -4.20 -5.08 -2.26
C ASN A 115 -3.06 -6.08 -2.49
N VAL A 116 -3.12 -7.20 -1.76
CA VAL A 116 -1.99 -8.12 -1.57
C VAL A 116 -1.51 -8.70 -2.91
N PRO A 117 -0.18 -8.78 -3.15
CA PRO A 117 0.36 -9.54 -4.26
C PRO A 117 0.01 -11.03 -4.16
N PHE A 118 -0.64 -11.59 -5.19
CA PHE A 118 -1.14 -12.97 -5.18
C PHE A 118 -0.08 -14.04 -4.86
N ASN A 119 1.19 -13.78 -5.18
CA ASN A 119 2.29 -14.72 -4.92
C ASN A 119 2.62 -14.87 -3.43
N ILE A 120 2.17 -13.96 -2.57
CA ILE A 120 2.41 -14.02 -1.12
C ILE A 120 1.12 -14.02 -0.29
N SER A 121 -0.07 -14.10 -0.89
CA SER A 121 -1.33 -13.97 -0.16
C SER A 121 -1.50 -15.04 0.94
N SER A 122 -1.26 -16.32 0.62
CA SER A 122 -1.35 -17.40 1.60
C SER A 122 -0.31 -17.25 2.74
N PRO A 123 1.01 -17.14 2.48
CA PRO A 123 1.99 -16.98 3.56
C PRO A 123 1.80 -15.67 4.34
N LEU A 124 1.28 -14.62 3.71
CA LEU A 124 0.90 -13.39 4.40
C LEU A 124 -0.19 -13.64 5.45
N LEU A 125 -1.29 -14.28 5.04
CA LEU A 125 -2.41 -14.57 5.94
C LEU A 125 -1.98 -15.45 7.12
N PHE A 126 -1.17 -16.48 6.87
CA PHE A 126 -0.65 -17.32 7.95
C PHE A 126 0.24 -16.55 8.93
N LYS A 127 1.13 -15.69 8.42
CA LYS A 127 1.99 -14.86 9.26
C LYS A 127 1.17 -13.91 10.13
N ILE A 128 0.19 -13.23 9.54
CA ILE A 128 -0.72 -12.33 10.27
C ILE A 128 -1.43 -13.12 11.38
N ALA A 129 -2.04 -14.26 11.05
CA ALA A 129 -2.80 -15.04 12.02
C ALA A 129 -1.97 -15.64 13.18
N GLN A 130 -0.65 -15.74 13.02
CA GLN A 130 0.25 -16.33 14.01
C GLN A 130 1.00 -15.29 14.85
N GLU A 131 1.26 -14.10 14.30
CA GLU A 131 2.21 -13.14 14.87
C GLU A 131 1.60 -11.77 15.21
N ILE A 132 0.39 -11.46 14.74
CA ILE A 132 -0.30 -10.18 14.94
C ILE A 132 -1.65 -10.43 15.61
#